data_AF-A0AAP7P944-F1
#
_entry.id   AF-A0AAP7P944-F1
#
_cell.length_a   1.000
_cell.length_b   1.000
_cell.length_c   1.000
_cell.angle_alpha   90.00
_cell.angle_beta   90.00
_cell.angle_gamma   90.00
#
_symmetry.space_group_name_H-M   'P 1'
#
loop_
_entity.id
_entity.type
_entity.pdbx_description
1 polymer ?
#
loop_
_entity_poly.entity_id
_entity_poly.type
_entity_poly.pdbx_seq_one_letter_code
_entity_poly.pdbx_strand_id
1 'polypeptide(L)'
;MKIDYDEILSILTTFQDAETPFLTLRDLGMAEAEGEEKDKKVFHLMLLADNGSIVNGDMQSETPKYIGFFFHSRGVSFRNTPIMLTQQGHDLANALRKKPILERIKKEFTDAPFDLIKEVTKSMLTRLIKERIGID
;
A
#
# COMPACT_ATOMS: atom_id res chain seq x y z
N MET A 1 -0.50 -13.54 -7.68
CA MET A 1 -0.47 -12.38 -8.58
C MET A 1 0.89 -11.71 -8.44
N LYS A 2 1.37 -10.96 -9.45
CA LYS A 2 2.59 -10.14 -9.29
C LYS A 2 2.25 -8.82 -8.62
N ILE A 3 3.25 -8.20 -7.98
CA ILE A 3 3.09 -6.87 -7.40
C ILE A 3 2.94 -5.85 -8.53
N ASP A 4 1.86 -5.09 -8.48
CA ASP A 4 1.59 -3.94 -9.31
C ASP A 4 1.81 -2.67 -8.46
N TYR A 5 2.90 -1.97 -8.76
CA TYR A 5 3.28 -0.77 -8.01
C TYR A 5 2.42 0.44 -8.33
N ASP A 6 1.71 0.46 -9.47
CA ASP A 6 0.72 1.51 -9.75
C ASP A 6 -0.51 1.31 -8.86
N GLU A 7 -0.93 0.06 -8.63
CA GLU A 7 -2.01 -0.27 -7.69
C GLU A 7 -1.63 0.07 -6.24
N ILE A 8 -0.42 -0.32 -5.82
CA ILE A 8 0.11 0.03 -4.49
C ILE A 8 0.14 1.54 -4.32
N LEU A 9 0.66 2.28 -5.31
CA LEU A 9 0.69 3.74 -5.25
C LEU A 9 -0.72 4.32 -5.15
N SER A 10 -1.65 3.86 -5.98
CA SER A 10 -3.06 4.30 -5.98
C SER A 10 -3.71 4.15 -4.60
N ILE A 11 -3.58 2.98 -3.98
CA ILE A 11 -4.08 2.71 -2.62
C ILE A 11 -3.45 3.69 -1.62
N LEU A 12 -2.12 3.78 -1.61
CA LEU A 12 -1.37 4.60 -0.66
C LEU A 12 -1.69 6.10 -0.81
N THR A 13 -1.83 6.60 -2.04
CA THR A 13 -2.18 8.01 -2.28
C THR A 13 -3.62 8.32 -1.88
N THR A 14 -4.53 7.36 -2.01
CA THR A 14 -5.92 7.54 -1.54
C THR A 14 -5.95 7.88 -0.04
N PHE A 15 -5.10 7.25 0.77
CA PHE A 15 -4.94 7.63 2.18
C PHE A 15 -4.27 9.00 2.37
N GLN A 16 -3.24 9.33 1.59
CA GLN A 16 -2.52 10.61 1.73
C GLN A 16 -3.36 11.83 1.34
N ASP A 17 -4.27 11.65 0.39
CA ASP A 17 -5.11 12.72 -0.14
C ASP A 17 -6.44 12.85 0.66
N ALA A 18 -6.68 11.96 1.63
CA ALA A 18 -7.84 12.03 2.51
C ALA A 18 -7.69 13.11 3.60
N GLU A 19 -8.80 13.78 3.94
CA GLU A 19 -8.84 14.78 5.02
C GLU A 19 -8.84 14.15 6.42
N THR A 20 -9.05 12.83 6.50
CA THR A 20 -9.13 12.06 7.75
C THR A 20 -8.08 10.95 7.78
N PRO A 21 -7.56 10.59 8.97
CA PRO A 21 -6.54 9.54 9.08
C PRO A 21 -7.09 8.14 8.76
N PHE A 22 -8.40 7.93 8.96
CA PHE A 22 -9.04 6.63 8.74
C PHE A 22 -9.84 6.64 7.45
N LEU A 23 -9.67 5.56 6.68
CA LEU A 23 -10.49 5.17 5.54
C LEU A 23 -11.03 3.75 5.78
N THR A 24 -11.93 3.31 4.91
CA THR A 24 -12.43 1.96 4.87
C THR A 24 -12.15 1.33 3.51
N LEU A 25 -12.30 0.00 3.40
CA LEU A 25 -12.19 -0.69 2.12
C LEU A 25 -13.14 -0.13 1.04
N ARG A 26 -14.29 0.44 1.44
CA ARG A 26 -15.20 1.13 0.53
C ARG A 26 -14.58 2.40 -0.05
N ASP A 27 -13.90 3.20 0.75
CA ASP A 27 -13.24 4.43 0.30
C ASP A 27 -12.08 4.13 -0.67
N LEU A 28 -11.53 2.91 -0.59
CA LEU A 28 -10.53 2.38 -1.52
C LEU A 28 -11.14 1.74 -2.79
N GLY A 29 -12.46 1.89 -2.98
CA GLY A 29 -13.18 1.41 -4.16
C GLY A 29 -13.35 -0.11 -4.22
N MET A 30 -13.43 -0.80 -3.07
CA MET A 30 -13.70 -2.26 -3.05
C MET A 30 -15.15 -2.62 -3.36
N ALA A 31 -16.09 -1.68 -3.22
CA ALA A 31 -17.51 -1.95 -3.47
C ALA A 31 -17.84 -2.03 -4.97
N GLU A 32 -17.05 -1.34 -5.79
CA GLU A 32 -17.19 -1.20 -7.23
C GLU A 32 -16.30 -2.19 -8.00
N ALA A 33 -15.28 -2.75 -7.35
CA ALA A 33 -14.35 -3.68 -7.99
C ALA A 33 -14.97 -5.07 -8.19
N GLU A 34 -14.84 -5.60 -9.42
CA GLU A 34 -15.33 -6.92 -9.81
C GLU A 34 -14.24 -7.74 -10.51
N GLY A 35 -14.43 -9.07 -10.57
CA GLY A 35 -13.53 -9.99 -11.27
C GLY A 35 -12.05 -9.81 -10.92
N GLU A 36 -11.21 -9.71 -11.96
CA GLU A 36 -9.75 -9.59 -11.82
C GLU A 36 -9.32 -8.30 -11.10
N GLU A 37 -10.05 -7.19 -11.27
CA GLU A 37 -9.77 -5.94 -10.55
C GLU A 37 -9.93 -6.12 -9.04
N LYS A 38 -11.01 -6.81 -8.64
CA LYS A 38 -11.25 -7.13 -7.23
C LYS A 38 -10.13 -7.99 -6.66
N ASP A 39 -9.73 -9.04 -7.36
CA ASP A 39 -8.65 -9.93 -6.92
C ASP A 39 -7.33 -9.18 -6.81
N LYS A 40 -7.05 -8.28 -7.76
CA LYS A 40 -5.88 -7.41 -7.76
C LYS A 40 -5.88 -6.49 -6.53
N LYS A 41 -6.97 -5.77 -6.24
CA LYS A 41 -7.05 -4.91 -5.06
C LYS A 41 -6.89 -5.69 -3.76
N VAL A 42 -7.57 -6.84 -3.62
CA VAL A 42 -7.48 -7.69 -2.44
C VAL A 42 -6.03 -8.13 -2.21
N PHE A 43 -5.35 -8.59 -3.25
CA PHE A 43 -3.95 -9.00 -3.16
C PHE A 43 -3.04 -7.86 -2.64
N HIS A 44 -3.14 -6.66 -3.20
CA HIS A 44 -2.28 -5.53 -2.81
C HIS A 44 -2.60 -4.98 -1.43
N LEU A 45 -3.89 -4.93 -1.04
CA LEU A 45 -4.29 -4.52 0.31
C LEU A 45 -3.81 -5.52 1.37
N MET A 46 -3.94 -6.83 1.10
CA MET A 46 -3.40 -7.86 1.98
C MET A 46 -1.88 -7.77 2.10
N LEU A 47 -1.17 -7.51 0.98
CA LEU A 47 0.29 -7.33 0.98
C LEU A 47 0.70 -6.14 1.84
N LEU A 48 0.02 -5.00 1.71
CA LEU A 48 0.28 -3.81 2.51
C LEU A 48 0.03 -4.06 4.01
N ALA A 49 -1.02 -4.82 4.36
CA ALA A 49 -1.34 -5.14 5.75
C ALA A 49 -0.34 -6.11 6.37
N ASP A 50 0.03 -7.16 5.64
CA ASP A 50 1.04 -8.14 6.04
C ASP A 50 2.40 -7.47 6.29
N ASN A 51 2.72 -6.45 5.49
CA ASN A 51 3.96 -5.69 5.62
C ASN A 51 3.86 -4.46 6.54
N GLY A 52 2.77 -4.34 7.32
CA GLY A 52 2.58 -3.30 8.33
C GLY A 52 2.47 -1.88 7.77
N SER A 53 2.13 -1.73 6.49
CA SER A 53 1.94 -0.42 5.85
C SER A 53 0.55 0.16 6.13
N ILE A 54 -0.44 -0.71 6.38
CA ILE A 54 -1.80 -0.33 6.84
C ILE A 54 -2.16 -1.10 8.11
N VAL A 55 -2.91 -0.46 9.00
CA VAL A 55 -3.40 -1.04 10.27
C VAL A 55 -4.80 -0.55 10.59
N ASN A 56 -5.51 -1.24 11.47
CA ASN A 56 -6.76 -0.74 12.06
C ASN A 56 -6.50 0.25 13.22
N GLY A 57 -7.57 0.76 13.84
CA GLY A 57 -7.49 1.67 14.98
C GLY A 57 -6.79 1.11 16.23
N ASP A 58 -6.65 -0.22 16.33
CA ASP A 58 -5.95 -0.91 17.42
C ASP A 58 -4.51 -1.28 17.03
N MET A 59 -3.98 -0.74 15.92
CA MET A 59 -2.64 -1.02 15.38
C MET A 59 -2.43 -2.48 14.94
N GLN A 60 -3.50 -3.14 14.49
CA GLN A 60 -3.48 -4.54 14.03
C GLN A 60 -3.67 -4.64 12.51
N SER A 61 -2.93 -5.54 11.85
CA SER A 61 -3.00 -5.72 10.39
C SER A 61 -2.80 -7.16 9.90
N GLU A 62 -2.12 -7.99 10.68
CA GLU A 62 -1.68 -9.36 10.33
C GLU A 62 -2.80 -10.38 10.10
N THR A 63 -4.06 -10.04 10.40
CA THR A 63 -5.21 -10.89 10.09
C THR A 63 -6.15 -10.15 9.14
N PRO A 64 -6.65 -10.79 8.05
CA PRO A 64 -7.53 -10.14 7.08
C PRO A 64 -8.74 -9.42 7.70
N LYS A 65 -9.33 -10.00 8.76
CA LYS A 65 -10.48 -9.42 9.47
C LYS A 65 -10.16 -8.06 10.10
N TYR A 66 -8.90 -7.81 10.49
CA TYR A 66 -8.49 -6.55 11.11
C TYR A 66 -8.53 -5.41 10.10
N ILE A 67 -8.30 -5.69 8.82
CA ILE A 67 -8.46 -4.70 7.75
C ILE A 67 -9.80 -4.80 7.02
N GLY A 68 -10.74 -5.60 7.54
CA GLY A 68 -12.12 -5.66 7.06
C GLY A 68 -12.43 -6.76 6.05
N PHE A 69 -11.51 -7.69 5.75
CA PHE A 69 -11.77 -8.81 4.84
C PHE A 69 -12.29 -10.08 5.55
N PHE A 70 -13.20 -10.79 4.88
CA PHE A 70 -13.76 -12.07 5.30
C PHE A 70 -13.76 -13.06 4.14
N PHE A 71 -13.10 -14.20 4.33
CA PHE A 71 -13.05 -15.27 3.34
C PHE A 71 -14.12 -16.33 3.63
N HIS A 72 -14.80 -16.77 2.59
CA HIS A 72 -15.82 -17.82 2.65
C HIS A 72 -15.82 -18.64 1.36
N SER A 73 -16.63 -19.71 1.30
CA SER A 73 -16.69 -20.63 0.15
C SER A 73 -17.13 -20.01 -1.17
N ARG A 74 -17.65 -18.77 -1.15
CA ARG A 74 -18.08 -18.01 -2.35
C ARG A 74 -17.12 -16.87 -2.70
N GLY A 75 -15.94 -16.82 -2.08
CA GLY A 75 -14.94 -15.78 -2.32
C GLY A 75 -14.71 -14.87 -1.11
N VAL A 76 -14.39 -13.60 -1.40
CA VAL A 76 -14.06 -12.59 -0.39
C VAL A 76 -15.16 -11.54 -0.26
N SER A 77 -15.59 -11.32 0.97
CA SER A 77 -16.48 -10.24 1.41
C SER A 77 -15.70 -9.23 2.26
N PHE A 78 -16.26 -8.04 2.46
CA PHE A 78 -15.64 -7.02 3.30
C PHE A 78 -16.64 -6.26 4.19
N ARG A 79 -16.12 -5.55 5.19
CA ARG A 79 -16.85 -4.61 6.05
C ARG A 79 -16.16 -3.25 6.08
N ASN A 80 -16.89 -2.23 6.52
CA ASN A 80 -16.39 -0.87 6.71
C ASN A 80 -15.54 -0.77 7.98
N THR A 81 -14.41 -1.49 8.04
CA THR A 81 -13.46 -1.40 9.13
C THR A 81 -12.56 -0.17 8.92
N PRO A 82 -12.44 0.74 9.91
CA PRO A 82 -11.50 1.85 9.84
C PRO A 82 -10.07 1.34 9.81
N ILE A 83 -9.32 1.75 8.79
CA ILE A 83 -7.90 1.46 8.58
C ILE A 83 -7.16 2.77 8.26
N MET A 84 -5.86 2.80 8.54
CA MET A 84 -4.99 3.96 8.31
C MET A 84 -3.61 3.51 7.83
N LEU A 85 -2.85 4.44 7.25
CA LEU A 85 -1.42 4.23 7.02
C LEU A 85 -0.66 4.23 8.35
N THR A 86 0.34 3.36 8.45
CA THR A 86 1.39 3.52 9.46
C THR A 86 2.41 4.56 9.00
N GLN A 87 3.36 4.93 9.87
CA GLN A 87 4.51 5.73 9.44
C GLN A 87 5.24 5.09 8.25
N GLN A 88 5.37 3.75 8.24
CA GLN A 88 5.99 3.03 7.13
C GLN A 88 5.17 3.14 5.85
N GLY A 89 3.83 3.08 5.96
CA GLY A 89 2.92 3.33 4.84
C GLY A 89 3.08 4.73 4.26
N HIS A 90 3.20 5.76 5.12
CA HIS A 90 3.46 7.13 4.67
C HIS A 90 4.81 7.29 3.99
N ASP A 91 5.87 6.67 4.53
CA ASP A 91 7.21 6.71 3.94
C ASP A 91 7.23 6.07 2.55
N LEU A 92 6.60 4.89 2.42
CA LEU A 92 6.48 4.18 1.15
C LEU A 92 5.69 5.00 0.13
N ALA A 93 4.57 5.59 0.53
CA ALA A 93 3.75 6.47 -0.33
C ALA A 93 4.58 7.66 -0.84
N ASN A 94 5.28 8.34 0.06
CA ASN A 94 6.12 9.50 -0.27
C ASN A 94 7.24 9.16 -1.24
N ALA A 95 7.86 7.98 -1.09
CA ALA A 95 8.89 7.49 -1.99
C ALA A 95 8.32 7.13 -3.37
N LEU A 96 7.26 6.32 -3.43
CA LEU A 96 6.65 5.89 -4.69
C LEU A 96 6.01 7.04 -5.48
N ARG A 97 5.53 8.11 -4.83
CA ARG A 97 5.08 9.33 -5.53
C ARG A 97 6.19 10.04 -6.31
N LYS A 98 7.47 9.74 -6.03
CA LYS A 98 8.57 10.28 -6.84
C LYS A 98 8.69 9.45 -8.10
N LYS A 99 8.32 10.05 -9.24
CA LYS A 99 8.40 9.41 -10.57
C LYS A 99 9.71 8.66 -10.82
N PRO A 100 10.92 9.21 -10.52
CA PRO A 100 12.17 8.46 -10.73
C PRO A 100 12.29 7.18 -9.88
N ILE A 101 11.69 7.16 -8.69
CA ILE A 101 11.67 5.97 -7.82
C ILE A 101 10.68 4.94 -8.37
N LEU A 102 9.45 5.36 -8.67
CA LEU A 102 8.40 4.45 -9.18
C LEU A 102 8.86 3.72 -10.45
N GLU A 103 9.36 4.46 -11.44
CA GLU A 103 9.80 3.87 -12.72
C GLU A 103 10.94 2.86 -12.52
N ARG A 104 11.84 3.14 -11.58
CA ARG A 104 12.94 2.22 -11.29
C ARG A 104 12.46 0.97 -10.58
N ILE A 105 11.57 1.09 -9.60
CA ILE A 105 10.97 -0.06 -8.91
C ILE A 105 10.21 -0.95 -9.89
N LYS A 106 9.41 -0.36 -10.78
CA LYS A 106 8.67 -1.09 -11.83
C LYS A 106 9.57 -1.81 -12.82
N LYS A 107 10.80 -1.32 -13.06
CA LYS A 107 11.74 -1.90 -14.01
C LYS A 107 12.66 -2.95 -13.40
N GLU A 108 13.17 -2.69 -12.19
CA GLU A 108 14.29 -3.44 -11.60
C GLU A 108 13.86 -4.36 -10.45
N PHE A 109 12.66 -4.19 -9.89
CA PHE A 109 12.24 -4.83 -8.64
C PHE A 109 10.89 -5.54 -8.74
N THR A 110 10.51 -6.02 -9.93
CA THR A 110 9.25 -6.73 -10.17
C THR A 110 9.14 -8.06 -9.45
N ASP A 111 10.27 -8.72 -9.21
CA ASP A 111 10.35 -10.04 -8.58
C ASP A 111 11.09 -10.00 -7.23
N ALA A 112 11.32 -8.79 -6.69
CA ALA A 112 11.93 -8.60 -5.38
C ALA A 112 10.89 -8.79 -4.25
N PRO A 113 11.31 -9.29 -3.08
CA PRO A 113 10.44 -9.34 -1.90
C PRO A 113 9.95 -7.94 -1.50
N PHE A 114 8.70 -7.82 -1.08
CA PHE A 114 8.11 -6.51 -0.75
C PHE A 114 8.84 -5.80 0.40
N ASP A 115 9.36 -6.53 1.38
CA ASP A 115 10.20 -5.96 2.44
C ASP A 115 11.44 -5.25 1.90
N LEU A 116 12.11 -5.83 0.90
CA LEU A 116 13.27 -5.20 0.24
C LEU A 116 12.86 -3.90 -0.47
N ILE A 117 11.65 -3.83 -1.02
CA ILE A 117 11.14 -2.61 -1.66
C ILE A 117 11.07 -1.46 -0.67
N LYS A 118 10.62 -1.71 0.57
CA LYS A 118 10.55 -0.68 1.60
C LYS A 118 11.95 -0.11 1.89
N GLU A 119 12.96 -0.96 1.99
CA GLU A 119 14.34 -0.54 2.23
C GLU A 119 14.92 0.26 1.05
N VAL A 120 14.74 -0.27 -0.17
CA VAL A 120 15.26 0.35 -1.40
C VAL A 120 14.60 1.71 -1.64
N THR A 121 13.28 1.81 -1.52
CA THR A 121 12.56 3.07 -1.72
C THR A 121 12.97 4.13 -0.71
N LYS A 122 13.18 3.76 0.56
CA LYS A 122 13.72 4.66 1.60
C LYS A 122 15.12 5.14 1.29
N SER A 123 16.01 4.24 0.85
CA SER A 123 17.38 4.58 0.44
C SER A 123 17.39 5.55 -0.75
N MET A 124 16.57 5.26 -1.77
CA MET A 124 16.44 6.12 -2.95
C MET A 124 15.87 7.49 -2.61
N LEU A 125 14.85 7.57 -1.76
CA LEU A 125 14.28 8.83 -1.31
C LEU A 125 15.31 9.65 -0.50
N THR A 126 16.05 8.99 0.39
CA THR A 126 17.12 9.63 1.18
C THR A 126 18.16 10.25 0.27
N ARG A 127 18.62 9.51 -0.75
CA ARG A 127 19.56 10.02 -1.75
C ARG A 127 19.01 11.22 -2.51
N LEU A 128 17.76 11.16 -2.97
CA LEU A 128 17.12 12.29 -3.67
C LEU A 128 16.99 13.54 -2.77
N ILE A 129 16.74 13.37 -1.48
CA ILE A 129 16.66 14.48 -0.52
C ILE A 129 18.05 15.08 -0.31
N LYS A 130 19.06 14.24 -0.09
CA LYS A 130 20.47 14.63 0.04
C LYS A 130 20.97 15.45 -1.14
N GLU A 131 20.74 14.95 -2.35
CA GLU A 131 21.07 15.64 -3.62
C GLU A 131 20.37 17.00 -3.71
N ARG A 132 19.12 17.11 -3.25
CA ARG A 132 18.35 18.37 -3.26
C ARG A 132 18.89 19.40 -2.26
N ILE A 133 19.35 18.96 -1.08
CA ILE A 133 19.80 19.86 -0.01
C ILE A 133 21.32 20.08 0.01
N GLY A 134 22.07 19.42 -0.87
CA GLY A 134 23.52 19.59 -1.02
C GLY A 134 24.35 18.92 0.08
N ILE A 135 23.89 17.80 0.62
CA ILE A 135 24.60 17.03 1.65
C ILE A 135 24.77 15.60 1.15
N ASP A 136 25.97 15.23 0.67
CA ASP A 136 26.27 13.86 0.21
C ASP A 136 26.39 12.86 1.36
#